data_AF-A0A1C3EA60-F1
#
_entry.id   AF-A0A1C3EA60-F1
#
_cell.length_a   1.000
_cell.length_b   1.000
_cell.length_c   1.000
_cell.angle_alpha   90.00
_cell.angle_beta   90.00
_cell.angle_gamma   90.00
#
_symmetry.space_group_name_H-M   'P 1'
#
loop_
_entity.id
_entity.type
_entity.pdbx_description
1 polymer ?
#
loop_
_entity_poly.entity_id
_entity_poly.type
_entity_poly.pdbx_seq_one_letter_code
_entity_poly.pdbx_strand_id
1 'polypeptide(L)' 'MNDKLAEAILAELRFQGSQDNALWDASDIANYMECRIICKHHFPRALKVPTTNNGGGRRWLAREVKQWVMKFR' A
#
# COMPACT_ATOMS: atom_id res chain seq x y z
N MET A 1 23.89 -22.15 15.57
CA MET A 1 22.43 -22.42 15.68
C MET A 1 21.60 -21.12 15.73
N ASN A 2 22.20 -19.92 15.75
CA ASN A 2 21.48 -18.64 15.78
C ASN A 2 21.26 -17.98 14.42
N ASP A 3 22.09 -18.27 13.42
CA ASP A 3 22.04 -17.54 12.14
C ASP A 3 20.78 -17.84 11.32
N LYS A 4 20.30 -19.09 11.37
CA LYS A 4 19.05 -19.50 10.70
C LYS A 4 17.81 -18.82 11.26
N LEU A 5 17.80 -18.52 12.57
CA LEU A 5 16.69 -17.82 13.21
C LEU A 5 16.70 -16.32 12.82
N ALA A 6 17.89 -15.72 12.80
CA ALA A 6 18.07 -14.33 12.37
C ALA A 6 17.67 -14.13 10.89
N GLU A 7 18.04 -15.06 10.01
CA GLU A 7 17.62 -15.04 8.61
C GLU A 7 16.10 -15.18 8.44
N ALA A 8 15.46 -16.05 9.21
CA ALA A 8 14.01 -16.22 9.18
C ALA A 8 13.28 -14.94 9.64
N ILE A 9 13.76 -14.29 10.71
CA ILE A 9 13.21 -13.03 11.21
C ILE A 9 13.40 -11.91 10.17
N LEU A 10 14.57 -11.82 9.54
CA LEU A 10 14.84 -10.84 8.49
C LEU A 10 13.97 -11.07 7.25
N ALA A 11 13.75 -12.33 6.86
CA ALA A 11 12.87 -12.68 5.76
C ALA A 11 11.42 -12.28 6.05
N GLU A 12 10.93 -12.55 7.25
CA GLU A 12 9.58 -12.18 7.68
C GLU A 12 9.41 -10.66 7.75
N LEU A 13 10.38 -9.93 8.32
CA LEU A 13 10.34 -8.47 8.40
C LEU A 13 10.37 -7.83 7.00
N ARG A 14 11.13 -8.39 6.05
CA ARG A 14 11.13 -7.93 4.64
C ARG A 14 9.80 -8.24 3.97
N PHE A 15 9.23 -9.41 4.20
CA PHE A 15 7.95 -9.82 3.65
C PHE A 15 6.82 -8.88 4.12
N GLN A 16 6.73 -8.67 5.44
CA GLN A 16 5.76 -7.74 6.05
C GLN A 16 5.97 -6.29 5.59
N GLY A 17 7.23 -5.84 5.57
CA GLY A 17 7.59 -4.49 5.10
C GLY A 17 7.24 -4.25 3.62
N SER A 18 7.30 -5.30 2.78
CA SER A 18 7.00 -5.20 1.35
C SER A 18 5.52 -5.01 1.04
N GLN A 19 4.62 -5.60 1.85
CA GLN A 19 3.19 -5.58 1.56
C GLN A 19 2.48 -4.32 2.07
N ASP A 20 2.98 -3.69 3.14
CA ASP A 20 2.34 -2.53 3.75
C ASP A 20 2.89 -1.20 3.23
N ASN A 21 4.15 -1.16 2.81
CA ASN A 21 4.73 0.03 2.15
C ASN A 21 4.57 0.00 0.61
N ALA A 22 3.82 -0.96 0.08
CA ALA A 22 3.50 -1.00 -1.35
C ALA A 22 2.74 0.26 -1.78
N LEU A 23 3.10 0.77 -2.96
CA LEU A 23 2.43 1.90 -3.59
C LEU A 23 1.37 1.40 -4.56
N TRP A 24 0.10 1.55 -4.18
CA TRP A 24 -1.06 1.18 -4.98
C TRP A 24 -1.47 2.29 -5.94
N ASP A 25 -1.93 1.95 -7.14
CA ASP A 25 -2.74 2.86 -7.95
C ASP A 25 -4.25 2.71 -7.69
N ALA A 26 -5.03 3.48 -8.43
CA ALA A 26 -6.48 3.42 -8.39
C ALA A 26 -7.03 2.03 -8.74
N SER A 27 -6.36 1.26 -9.61
CA SER A 27 -6.81 -0.08 -10.00
C SER A 27 -6.59 -1.07 -8.86
N ASP A 28 -5.43 -1.03 -8.21
CA ASP A 28 -5.13 -1.85 -7.03
C ASP A 28 -6.15 -1.60 -5.90
N ILE A 29 -6.46 -0.32 -5.66
CA ILE A 29 -7.44 0.11 -4.66
C ILE A 29 -8.85 -0.38 -5.02
N ALA A 30 -9.24 -0.25 -6.29
CA ALA A 30 -10.55 -0.70 -6.76
C ALA A 30 -10.69 -2.22 -6.65
N ASN A 31 -9.63 -2.97 -6.95
CA ASN A 31 -9.60 -4.42 -6.78
C ASN A 31 -9.71 -4.81 -5.30
N TYR A 32 -9.01 -4.11 -4.41
CA TYR A 32 -9.04 -4.42 -2.98
C TYR A 32 -10.42 -4.14 -2.35
N MET A 33 -11.07 -3.05 -2.74
CA MET A 33 -12.32 -2.63 -2.12
C MET A 33 -13.58 -3.07 -2.88
N GLU A 34 -13.42 -3.68 -4.05
CA GLU A 34 -14.50 -4.08 -4.97
C GLU A 34 -15.45 -2.90 -5.34
N CYS A 35 -15.02 -1.65 -5.16
CA CYS A 35 -15.86 -0.43 -5.24
C CYS A 35 -15.06 0.82 -5.70
N ARG A 36 -15.73 1.81 -6.31
CA ARG A 36 -15.15 3.12 -6.66
C ARG A 36 -15.17 4.08 -5.46
N ILE A 37 -14.10 4.15 -4.68
CA ILE A 37 -14.09 4.83 -3.37
C ILE A 37 -13.29 6.14 -3.31
N ILE A 38 -12.59 6.53 -4.38
CA ILE A 38 -11.74 7.75 -4.41
C ILE A 38 -12.52 9.04 -4.05
N CYS A 39 -13.86 9.00 -4.00
CA CYS A 39 -14.73 10.11 -3.64
C CYS A 39 -15.20 10.15 -2.16
N LYS A 40 -14.80 9.22 -1.27
CA LYS A 40 -15.25 9.24 0.14
C LYS A 40 -14.47 10.24 0.99
N HIS A 41 -15.15 10.89 1.93
CA HIS A 41 -14.52 11.82 2.89
C HIS A 41 -13.39 11.15 3.66
N HIS A 42 -12.28 11.88 3.86
CA HIS A 42 -11.09 11.44 4.58
C HIS A 42 -10.33 10.25 3.96
N PHE A 43 -10.57 9.92 2.68
CA PHE A 43 -9.76 8.92 1.99
C PHE A 43 -8.26 9.30 1.99
N PRO A 44 -7.32 8.34 2.09
CA PRO A 44 -5.89 8.64 2.14
C PRO A 44 -5.39 9.50 0.98
N ARG A 45 -4.44 10.38 1.28
CA ARG A 45 -3.90 11.33 0.30
C ARG A 45 -2.99 10.61 -0.68
N ALA A 46 -3.18 10.86 -1.97
CA ALA A 46 -2.30 10.33 -2.99
C ALA A 46 -0.92 11.01 -2.95
N LEU A 47 0.13 10.21 -3.03
CA LEU A 47 1.49 10.61 -3.33
C LEU A 47 1.65 10.76 -4.84
N LYS A 48 2.31 11.83 -5.28
CA LYS A 48 2.66 12.03 -6.69
C LYS A 48 4.05 11.49 -6.91
N VAL A 49 4.16 10.29 -7.49
CA VAL A 49 5.45 9.67 -7.78
C VAL A 49 5.87 10.13 -9.17
N PRO A 50 7.02 10.83 -9.33
CA PRO A 50 7.49 11.25 -10.64
C PRO A 50 7.88 10.01 -11.46
N THR A 51 7.07 9.67 -12.46
CA THR A 51 7.39 8.63 -13.45
C THR A 51 7.94 9.29 -14.72
N THR A 52 8.93 8.64 -15.33
CA THR A 52 9.66 9.12 -16.52
C THR A 52 8.79 9.25 -17.77
N ASN A 53 7.68 8.50 -17.85
CA ASN A 53 6.68 8.65 -18.91
C ASN A 53 5.44 9.39 -18.39
N ASN A 54 5.17 10.55 -18.97
CA ASN A 54 3.93 11.34 -18.87
C ASN A 54 3.34 11.53 -17.47
N GLY A 55 3.97 12.39 -16.67
CA GLY A 55 3.28 13.08 -15.57
C GLY A 55 2.86 12.15 -14.44
N GLY A 56 3.84 11.81 -13.59
CA GLY A 56 3.70 11.07 -12.34
C GLY A 56 2.29 10.70 -11.88
N GLY A 57 1.98 9.40 -11.93
CA GLY A 57 0.72 8.85 -11.47
C GLY A 57 0.48 9.05 -9.97
N ARG A 58 -0.78 9.22 -9.59
CA ARG A 58 -1.21 9.21 -8.19
C ARG A 58 -1.06 7.79 -7.64
N ARG A 59 -0.31 7.66 -6.55
CA ARG A 59 -0.11 6.39 -5.82
C ARG A 59 -0.53 6.57 -4.37
N TRP A 60 -0.96 5.50 -3.73
CA TRP A 60 -1.36 5.49 -2.33
C TRP A 60 -0.56 4.43 -1.58
N LEU A 61 -0.28 4.69 -0.31
CA LEU A 61 0.31 3.66 0.55
C LEU A 61 -0.77 2.62 0.87
N ALA A 62 -0.48 1.36 0.54
CA ALA A 62 -1.38 0.23 0.79
C ALA A 62 -1.83 0.19 2.25
N ARG A 63 -0.91 0.39 3.20
CA ARG A 63 -1.21 0.43 4.63
C ARG A 63 -2.25 1.49 5.00
N GLU A 64 -2.15 2.70 4.46
CA GLU A 64 -3.08 3.78 4.77
C GLU A 64 -4.49 3.48 4.22
N VAL A 65 -4.57 2.90 3.02
CA VAL A 65 -5.83 2.46 2.42
C VAL A 65 -6.46 1.36 3.26
N LYS A 66 -5.71 0.32 3.63
CA LYS A 66 -6.20 -0.77 4.50
C LYS A 66 -6.69 -0.24 5.86
N GLN A 67 -5.92 0.63 6.50
CA GLN A 67 -6.30 1.24 7.80
C GLN A 67 -7.57 2.08 7.68
N TRP A 68 -7.71 2.85 6.60
CA TRP A 68 -8.92 3.62 6.35
C TRP A 68 -10.12 2.69 6.14
N VAL A 69 -9.98 1.62 5.35
CA VAL A 69 -11.05 0.63 5.14
C VAL A 69 -11.45 -0.01 6.47
N MET A 70 -10.51 -0.43 7.31
CA MET A 70 -10.83 -1.01 8.62
C MET A 70 -11.60 -0.05 9.54
N LYS A 71 -11.40 1.27 9.39
CA LYS A 71 -12.05 2.29 10.23
C LYS A 71 -13.46 2.68 9.74
N PHE A 72 -13.73 2.56 8.44
CA PHE A 72 -14.95 3.08 7.80
C PHE A 72 -15.79 2.01 7.09
N ARG A 73 -15.40 0.74 7.16
CA ARG A 73 -16.20 -0.41 6.73
C ARG A 73 -17.11 -0.86 7.86
#